data_AF-A0A8K0G238-F1
#
_entry.id   AF-A0A8K0G238-F1
#
_cell.length_a   1.000
_cell.length_b   1.000
_cell.length_c   1.000
_cell.angle_alpha   90.00
_cell.angle_beta   90.00
_cell.angle_gamma   90.00
#
_symmetry.space_group_name_H-M   'P 1'
#
loop_
_entity.id
_entity.type
_entity.pdbx_description
1 polymer ?
#
loop_
_entity_poly.entity_id
_entity_poly.type
_entity_poly.pdbx_seq_one_letter_code
_entity_poly.pdbx_strand_id
1 'polypeptide(L)' 'IKVDRVVQGKDISNMGNVARRFFQQSDKTSQMTGLDANLLQRFHVILTVSSFGYDINYAEFDTYAKETAECMRN' A
#
# COMPACT_ATOMS: atom_id res chain seq x y z
N ILE A 1 7.23 -3.76 17.78
CA ILE A 1 7.69 -3.18 16.49
C ILE A 1 8.19 -1.79 16.80
N LYS A 2 9.48 -1.51 16.55
CA LYS A 2 10.09 -0.20 16.85
C LYS A 2 9.91 0.63 15.59
N VAL A 3 9.04 1.63 15.65
CA VAL A 3 8.81 2.59 14.56
C VAL A 3 9.95 3.59 14.60
N ASP A 4 10.58 3.82 13.44
CA ASP A 4 11.92 4.36 13.32
C ASP A 4 12.07 5.83 13.79
N ARG A 5 13.28 6.11 14.26
CA ARG A 5 13.77 7.42 14.70
C ARG A 5 14.04 8.29 13.47
N VAL A 6 13.55 9.53 13.47
CA VAL A 6 13.80 10.51 12.40
C VAL A 6 15.31 10.81 12.34
N VAL A 7 15.96 10.42 11.24
CA VAL A 7 17.34 10.84 10.93
C VAL A 7 17.23 12.09 10.06
N GLN A 8 17.58 13.24 10.62
CA GLN A 8 17.58 14.51 9.88
C GLN A 8 18.46 14.39 8.63
N GLY A 9 17.87 14.65 7.46
CA GLY A 9 18.57 14.68 6.16
C GLY A 9 18.22 13.55 5.18
N LYS A 10 17.37 12.59 5.58
CA LYS A 10 16.82 11.60 4.65
C LYS A 10 15.36 11.36 5.03
N ASP A 11 14.46 12.11 4.39
CA ASP A 11 13.02 11.98 4.58
C ASP A 11 12.64 10.50 4.49
N ILE A 12 12.13 9.96 5.61
CA ILE A 12 11.56 8.64 5.79
C ILE A 12 12.28 7.53 5.01
N SER A 13 13.20 6.81 5.69
CA SER A 13 13.82 5.58 5.17
C SER A 13 12.79 4.43 5.09
N ASN A 14 11.75 4.61 4.26
CA ASN A 14 10.81 3.59 3.83
C ASN A 14 11.53 2.70 2.81
N MET A 15 12.53 1.94 3.27
CA MET A 15 13.08 0.84 2.50
C MET A 15 11.91 -0.05 2.04
N GLY A 16 11.95 -0.56 0.82
CA GLY A 16 10.83 -1.34 0.25
C GLY A 16 10.31 -2.48 1.16
N ASN A 17 11.15 -2.99 2.07
CA ASN A 17 10.76 -3.98 3.07
C ASN A 17 9.81 -3.43 4.16
N VAL A 18 9.90 -2.14 4.52
CA VAL A 18 8.97 -1.45 5.44
C VAL A 18 7.63 -1.22 4.75
N ALA A 19 7.64 -0.69 3.53
CA ALA A 19 6.41 -0.49 2.75
C ALA A 19 5.67 -1.82 2.52
N ARG A 20 6.39 -2.90 2.16
CA ARG A 20 5.79 -4.22 1.99
C ARG A 20 5.13 -4.73 3.27
N ARG A 21 5.77 -4.58 4.43
CA ARG A 21 5.20 -4.98 5.73
C ARG A 21 4.01 -4.10 6.15
N PHE A 22 4.06 -2.81 5.84
CA PHE A 22 2.98 -1.86 6.10
C PHE A 22 1.69 -2.29 5.39
N PHE A 23 1.79 -2.67 4.12
CA PHE A 23 0.65 -3.11 3.31
C PHE A 23 0.26 -4.58 3.53
N GLN A 24 1.18 -5.46 3.93
CA GLN A 24 0.88 -6.87 4.27
C GLN A 24 0.07 -7.04 5.56
N GLN A 25 0.14 -6.10 6.49
CA GLN A 25 -0.59 -6.14 7.76
C GLN A 25 -1.71 -5.09 7.77
N SER A 26 -2.51 -5.03 6.70
CA SER A 26 -3.58 -4.05 6.48
C SER A 26 -4.48 -3.86 7.71
N ASP A 27 -4.89 -4.93 8.40
CA ASP A 27 -5.70 -4.82 9.63
C ASP A 27 -4.99 -4.09 10.78
N LYS A 28 -3.73 -4.44 11.05
CA LYS A 28 -2.95 -3.81 12.12
C LYS A 28 -2.60 -2.37 11.78
N THR A 29 -2.24 -2.12 10.52
CA THR A 29 -1.95 -0.79 10.00
C THR A 29 -3.19 0.09 10.02
N SER A 30 -4.35 -0.44 9.64
CA SER A 30 -5.65 0.24 9.74
C SER A 30 -5.96 0.64 11.19
N GLN A 31 -5.83 -0.31 12.12
CA GLN A 31 -6.04 -0.04 13.55
C GLN A 31 -5.09 1.05 14.09
N MET A 32 -3.84 1.09 13.63
CA MET A 32 -2.84 2.06 14.09
C MET A 32 -2.99 3.44 13.44
N THR A 33 -3.36 3.50 12.17
CA THR A 33 -3.37 4.75 11.36
C THR A 33 -4.76 5.36 11.23
N GLY A 34 -5.81 4.60 11.55
CA GLY A 34 -7.20 4.98 11.28
C GLY A 34 -7.58 4.91 9.79
N LEU A 35 -6.68 4.44 8.92
CA LEU A 35 -6.97 4.25 7.50
C LEU A 35 -7.85 3.03 7.28
N ASP A 36 -8.66 3.05 6.24
CA ASP A 36 -9.52 1.93 5.88
C ASP A 36 -8.68 0.70 5.46
N ALA A 37 -8.97 -0.46 6.06
CA ALA A 37 -8.24 -1.70 5.81
C ALA A 37 -8.43 -2.21 4.37
N ASN A 38 -9.62 -2.00 3.77
CA ASN A 38 -9.89 -2.34 2.37
C ASN A 38 -9.04 -1.48 1.44
N LEU A 39 -8.93 -0.19 1.71
CA LEU A 39 -8.11 0.73 0.93
C LEU A 39 -6.62 0.36 1.02
N LEU A 40 -6.11 0.06 2.22
CA LEU A 40 -4.73 -0.42 2.41
C LEU A 40 -4.47 -1.73 1.65
N GLN A 41 -5.43 -2.66 1.66
CA GLN A 41 -5.32 -3.91 0.91
C GLN A 41 -5.33 -3.68 -0.61
N ARG A 42 -6.19 -2.78 -1.10
CA ARG A 42 -6.23 -2.43 -2.53
C ARG A 42 -4.90 -1.83 -2.99
N PHE A 43 -4.32 -0.92 -2.21
CA PHE A 43 -2.97 -0.41 -2.47
C PHE A 43 -1.89 -1.49 -2.42
N HIS A 44 -2.01 -2.46 -1.50
CA HIS A 44 -1.08 -3.59 -1.45
C HIS A 44 -1.07 -4.35 -2.79
N VAL A 45 -2.24 -4.68 -3.33
CA VAL A 45 -2.39 -5.42 -4.59
C VAL A 45 -1.81 -4.62 -5.76
N ILE A 46 -2.18 -3.35 -5.88
CA ILE A 46 -1.70 -2.47 -6.97
C ILE A 46 -0.17 -2.39 -6.97
N LEU A 47 0.44 -2.08 -5.82
CA LEU A 47 1.89 -1.96 -5.70
C LEU A 47 2.60 -3.29 -5.96
N THR A 48 2.01 -4.40 -5.49
CA THR A 48 2.56 -5.75 -5.69
C THR A 48 2.58 -6.09 -7.18
N VAL A 49 1.44 -5.93 -7.86
CA VAL A 49 1.31 -6.18 -9.30
C VAL A 49 2.26 -5.30 -10.10
N SER A 50 2.35 -3.99 -9.80
CA SER A 50 3.27 -3.08 -10.50
C SER A 50 4.75 -3.38 -10.25
N SER A 51 5.08 -4.07 -9.15
CA SER A 51 6.46 -4.48 -8.84
C SER A 51 6.88 -5.79 -9.51
N PHE A 52 5.90 -6.58 -9.99
CA PHE A 52 6.15 -7.83 -10.67
C PHE A 52 6.22 -7.60 -12.19
N GLY A 53 7.25 -8.14 -12.83
CA GLY A 53 7.43 -8.06 -14.29
C GLY A 53 6.65 -9.12 -15.08
N TYR A 54 5.49 -9.54 -14.58
CA TYR A 54 4.65 -10.54 -15.25
C TYR A 54 3.58 -9.86 -16.11
N ASP A 55 3.15 -10.54 -17.18
CA ASP A 55 1.98 -10.13 -17.94
C ASP A 55 0.73 -10.23 -17.06
N ILE A 56 0.00 -9.13 -16.98
CA ILE A 56 -1.26 -9.04 -16.23
C ILE A 56 -2.40 -8.74 -17.18
N ASN A 57 -3.62 -9.11 -16.78
CA ASN A 57 -4.82 -8.64 -17.45
C ASN A 57 -4.99 -7.13 -17.20
N TYR A 58 -4.62 -6.32 -18.20
CA TYR A 58 -4.66 -4.87 -18.11
C TYR A 58 -6.08 -4.34 -17.85
N ALA A 59 -7.10 -4.95 -18.44
CA ALA A 59 -8.49 -4.50 -18.29
C ALA A 59 -8.99 -4.70 -16.85
N GLU A 60 -8.66 -5.84 -16.23
CA GLU A 60 -8.98 -6.10 -14.82
C GLU A 60 -8.18 -5.17 -13.90
N PHE A 61 -6.90 -4.97 -14.17
CA PHE A 61 -6.06 -4.06 -13.38
C PHE A 61 -6.56 -2.61 -13.44
N ASP A 62 -6.90 -2.11 -14.64
CA ASP A 62 -7.45 -0.77 -14.84
C ASP A 62 -8.78 -0.59 -14.11
N THR A 63 -9.67 -1.57 -14.19
CA THR A 63 -10.94 -1.57 -13.44
C THR A 63 -10.68 -1.53 -11.94
N TYR A 64 -9.81 -2.39 -11.43
CA TYR A 64 -9.45 -2.46 -10.01
C TYR A 64 -8.84 -1.15 -9.51
N ALA A 65 -7.98 -0.51 -10.29
CA ALA A 65 -7.38 0.78 -9.95
C ALA A 65 -8.41 1.91 -9.90
N LYS A 66 -9.37 1.95 -10.84
CA LYS A 66 -10.46 2.94 -10.87
C LYS A 66 -11.39 2.80 -9.67
N GLU A 67 -11.85 1.57 -9.38
CA GLU A 67 -12.66 1.31 -8.18
C GLU A 67 -11.92 1.71 -6.90
N THR A 68 -10.62 1.45 -6.82
CA THR A 68 -9.81 1.85 -5.66
C THR A 68 -9.80 3.37 -5.50
N ALA A 69 -9.71 4.13 -6.60
CA ALA A 69 -9.80 5.58 -6.56
C ALA A 69 -11.20 6.09 -6.14
N GLU A 70 -12.26 5.36 -6.48
CA GLU A 70 -13.62 5.66 -6.01
C GLU A 70 -13.76 5.43 -4.51
N CYS A 71 -13.15 4.38 -3.96
CA CYS A 71 -13.12 4.13 -2.51
C CYS A 71 -12.44 5.26 -1.71
N MET A 72 -11.61 6.11 -2.33
CA MET A 72 -10.95 7.24 -1.68
C MET A 72 -11.80 8.51 -1.63
N ARG A 73 -12.90 8.57 -2.40
CA ARG A 73 -13.72 9.79 -2.55
C ARG A 73 -14.88 9.89 -1.57
N ASN A 74 -15.09 8.85 -0.76
CA ASN A 74 -16.18 8.73 0.21
C ASN A 74 -15.62 8.80 1.63
#